data_AF-A0A934B6J1-F1
#
_entry.id   AF-A0A934B6J1-F1
#
_cell.length_a   1.000
_cell.length_b   1.000
_cell.length_c   1.000
_cell.angle_alpha   90.00
_cell.angle_beta   90.00
_cell.angle_gamma   90.00
#
_symmetry.space_group_name_H-M   'P 1'
#
loop_
_entity.id
_entity.type
_entity.pdbx_description
1 polymer ?
#
loop_
_entity_poly.entity_id
_entity_poly.type
_entity_poly.pdbx_seq_one_letter_code
_entity_poly.pdbx_strand_id
1 'polypeptide(L)'
;TKCHSPHKTKLKKLLLSDTPDLCITCHKALKDKMRWNENCEKLKAAGETEANAAAIKACNEISIYVHAPSALETCLRCHKPHLSAEAGLISQPLQTLCAECHDYKTDKFNKAHINIDATIMDCNKCHDPHTSKTPQFFKDTVHTPFKAGTCGECHTSDKP
;
A
#
# COMPACT_ATOMS: atom_id res chain seq x y z
N THR A 1 15.45 -10.22 21.48
CA THR A 1 15.04 -9.20 20.49
C THR A 1 13.53 -9.26 20.31
N LYS A 2 12.83 -8.14 20.16
CA LYS A 2 11.35 -8.12 20.17
C LYS A 2 10.69 -8.84 18.98
N CYS A 3 11.47 -9.14 17.93
CA CYS A 3 10.97 -9.82 16.73
C CYS A 3 11.59 -11.22 16.52
N HIS A 4 12.84 -11.43 16.93
CA HIS A 4 13.54 -12.72 16.83
C HIS A 4 13.92 -13.27 18.21
N SER A 5 14.05 -14.58 18.35
CA SER A 5 14.68 -15.19 19.53
C SER A 5 15.55 -16.38 19.14
N PRO A 6 16.85 -16.36 19.48
CA PRO A 6 17.77 -17.41 19.06
C PRO A 6 17.49 -18.80 19.67
N HIS A 7 16.68 -18.88 20.73
CA HIS A 7 16.41 -20.15 21.44
C HIS A 7 14.93 -20.41 21.76
N LYS A 8 13.99 -19.57 21.30
CA LYS A 8 12.56 -19.70 21.67
C LYS A 8 11.62 -20.13 20.55
N THR A 9 12.12 -20.30 19.33
CA THR A 9 11.25 -20.50 18.16
C THR A 9 11.87 -21.43 17.13
N LYS A 10 11.01 -22.21 16.48
CA LYS A 10 11.34 -23.11 15.37
C LYS A 10 11.10 -22.46 14.00
N LEU A 11 10.63 -21.21 13.96
CA LEU A 11 10.37 -20.50 12.71
C LEU A 11 11.67 -20.13 12.00
N LYS A 12 11.62 -20.09 10.67
CA LYS A 12 12.75 -19.65 9.83
C LYS A 12 13.24 -18.27 10.29
N LYS A 13 14.55 -18.04 10.23
CA LYS A 13 15.20 -16.79 10.68
C LYS A 13 14.96 -16.45 12.16
N LEU A 14 14.55 -17.44 12.97
CA LEU A 14 14.40 -17.32 14.43
C LEU A 14 13.30 -16.31 14.83
N LEU A 15 12.23 -16.21 14.01
CA LEU A 15 11.11 -15.30 14.22
C LEU A 15 10.21 -15.72 15.39
N LEU A 16 9.75 -14.77 16.22
CA LEU A 16 8.83 -15.06 17.32
C LEU A 16 7.41 -15.45 16.86
N SER A 17 7.00 -14.96 15.69
CA SER A 17 5.75 -15.31 14.99
C SER A 17 5.95 -15.09 13.49
N ASP A 18 5.06 -15.62 12.64
CA ASP A 18 5.16 -15.41 11.20
C ASP A 18 4.64 -14.00 10.79
N THR A 19 4.90 -13.60 9.54
CA THR A 19 4.30 -12.39 8.96
C THR A 19 2.86 -12.67 8.52
N PRO A 20 1.93 -11.72 8.77
CA PRO A 20 2.17 -10.35 9.22
C PRO A 20 2.09 -10.17 10.74
N ASP A 21 1.65 -11.20 11.48
CA ASP A 21 1.42 -11.15 12.93
C ASP A 21 2.58 -10.49 13.68
N LEU A 22 3.81 -10.86 13.30
CA LEU A 22 5.03 -10.27 13.86
C LEU A 22 5.09 -8.75 13.73
N CYS A 23 4.77 -8.22 12.55
CA CYS A 23 4.83 -6.80 12.23
C CYS A 23 3.70 -6.04 12.93
N ILE A 24 2.49 -6.58 12.88
CA ILE A 24 1.30 -5.92 13.41
C ILE A 24 1.18 -6.00 14.94
N THR A 25 2.03 -6.79 15.61
CA THR A 25 2.17 -6.73 17.07
C THR A 25 2.50 -5.31 17.57
N CYS A 26 3.32 -4.58 16.80
CA CYS A 26 3.72 -3.19 17.09
C CYS A 26 2.98 -2.19 16.19
N HIS A 27 2.76 -2.51 14.91
CA HIS A 27 2.00 -1.67 13.98
C HIS A 27 0.47 -1.82 14.15
N LYS A 28 -0.02 -1.65 15.38
CA LYS A 28 -1.44 -1.84 15.74
C LYS A 28 -2.38 -0.93 14.94
N ALA A 29 -1.99 0.33 14.74
CA ALA A 29 -2.75 1.26 13.92
C ALA A 29 -2.90 0.80 12.46
N LEU A 30 -1.91 0.08 11.92
CA LEU A 30 -2.00 -0.52 10.59
C LEU A 30 -2.95 -1.73 10.61
N LYS A 31 -2.86 -2.58 11.64
CA LYS A 31 -3.80 -3.71 11.85
C LYS A 31 -5.25 -3.24 11.87
N ASP A 32 -5.51 -2.21 12.66
CA ASP A 32 -6.86 -1.65 12.83
C ASP A 32 -7.36 -1.01 11.53
N LYS A 33 -6.46 -0.38 10.77
CA LYS A 33 -6.76 0.14 9.44
C LYS A 33 -7.05 -0.98 8.45
N MET A 34 -6.29 -2.07 8.42
CA MET A 34 -6.49 -3.15 7.43
C MET A 34 -7.76 -4.00 7.65
N ARG A 35 -8.42 -3.91 8.83
CA ARG A 35 -9.74 -4.52 9.14
C ARG A 35 -9.95 -5.95 8.64
N TRP A 36 -8.92 -6.78 8.80
CA TRP A 36 -8.84 -8.15 8.33
C TRP A 36 -10.00 -9.05 8.83
N ASN A 37 -10.71 -9.74 7.92
CA ASN A 37 -11.85 -10.63 8.21
C ASN A 37 -11.80 -11.96 7.41
N GLU A 38 -12.83 -12.80 7.51
CA GLU A 38 -12.89 -14.11 6.85
C GLU A 38 -12.79 -14.06 5.31
N ASN A 39 -13.22 -12.97 4.68
CA ASN A 39 -13.06 -12.77 3.25
C ASN A 39 -11.61 -12.38 2.90
N CYS A 40 -10.90 -11.71 3.83
CA CYS A 40 -9.46 -11.47 3.70
C CYS A 40 -8.65 -12.77 3.82
N GLU A 41 -9.06 -13.71 4.67
CA GLU A 41 -8.42 -15.05 4.74
C GLU A 41 -8.56 -15.82 3.42
N LYS A 42 -9.72 -15.75 2.78
CA LYS A 42 -9.94 -16.36 1.45
C LYS A 42 -9.08 -15.70 0.37
N LEU A 43 -8.99 -14.37 0.40
CA LEU A 43 -8.13 -13.61 -0.52
C LEU A 43 -6.66 -13.96 -0.34
N LYS A 44 -6.18 -14.05 0.91
CA LYS A 44 -4.83 -14.52 1.24
C LYS A 44 -4.54 -15.92 0.70
N ALA A 45 -5.48 -16.84 0.87
CA ALA A 45 -5.34 -18.21 0.35
C ALA A 45 -5.27 -18.26 -1.19
N ALA A 46 -5.93 -17.31 -1.87
CA ALA A 46 -5.94 -17.18 -3.33
C ALA A 46 -4.67 -16.53 -3.90
N GLY A 47 -3.98 -15.69 -3.12
CA GLY A 47 -2.69 -15.08 -3.49
C GLY A 47 -2.77 -13.88 -4.43
N GLU A 48 -1.60 -13.32 -4.77
CA GLU A 48 -1.46 -12.03 -5.49
C GLU A 48 -2.08 -12.01 -6.89
N THR A 49 -2.07 -13.15 -7.59
CA THR A 49 -2.60 -13.28 -8.95
C THR A 49 -4.12 -13.22 -9.01
N GLU A 50 -4.80 -13.49 -7.89
CA GLU A 50 -6.25 -13.54 -7.81
C GLU A 50 -6.86 -12.34 -7.05
N ALA A 51 -6.01 -11.43 -6.56
CA ALA A 51 -6.40 -10.22 -5.84
C ALA A 51 -6.95 -9.13 -6.77
N ASN A 52 -8.15 -9.39 -7.29
CA ASN A 52 -8.91 -8.42 -8.08
C ASN A 52 -9.77 -7.50 -7.20
N ALA A 53 -10.29 -6.44 -7.81
CA ALA A 53 -11.08 -5.42 -7.11
C ALA A 53 -12.32 -5.98 -6.39
N ALA A 54 -12.93 -7.06 -6.88
CA ALA A 54 -14.10 -7.68 -6.25
C ALA A 54 -13.71 -8.50 -5.00
N ALA A 55 -12.64 -9.28 -5.07
CA ALA A 55 -12.13 -10.03 -3.92
C ALA A 55 -11.61 -9.10 -2.81
N ILE A 56 -10.95 -8.00 -3.20
CA ILE A 56 -10.54 -6.93 -2.27
C ILE A 56 -11.76 -6.26 -1.63
N LYS A 57 -12.83 -5.99 -2.39
CA LYS A 57 -14.07 -5.40 -1.85
C LYS A 57 -14.75 -6.31 -0.84
N ALA A 58 -14.76 -7.63 -1.09
CA ALA A 58 -15.34 -8.61 -0.17
C ALA A 58 -14.54 -8.73 1.15
N CYS A 59 -13.20 -8.61 1.10
CA CYS A 59 -12.37 -8.49 2.30
C CYS A 59 -12.73 -7.24 3.14
N ASN A 60 -13.23 -6.17 2.53
CA ASN A 60 -13.42 -4.90 3.24
C ASN A 60 -14.89 -4.50 3.46
N GLU A 61 -15.75 -5.41 3.94
CA GLU A 61 -17.21 -5.20 4.14
C GLU A 61 -17.63 -3.96 4.95
N ILE A 62 -16.69 -3.18 5.50
CA ILE A 62 -16.94 -1.82 5.97
C ILE A 62 -16.01 -0.85 5.24
N SER A 63 -16.60 0.11 4.54
CA SER A 63 -16.10 1.16 3.62
C SER A 63 -14.64 1.62 3.75
N ILE A 64 -13.70 0.70 3.61
CA ILE A 64 -12.28 0.98 3.40
C ILE A 64 -11.77 0.09 2.28
N TYR A 65 -10.79 0.53 1.52
CA TYR A 65 -10.09 -0.22 0.50
C TYR A 65 -8.71 -0.56 1.05
N VAL A 66 -8.35 -1.83 1.03
CA VAL A 66 -7.02 -2.33 1.40
C VAL A 66 -6.27 -2.70 0.12
N HIS A 67 -5.03 -2.22 -0.01
CA HIS A 67 -4.22 -2.43 -1.20
C HIS A 67 -3.81 -3.91 -1.27
N ALA A 68 -3.81 -4.51 -2.46
CA ALA A 68 -3.65 -5.96 -2.61
C ALA A 68 -2.43 -6.54 -1.85
N PRO A 69 -1.20 -5.97 -1.94
CA PRO A 69 -0.06 -6.46 -1.15
C PRO A 69 -0.27 -6.40 0.38
N SER A 70 -1.08 -5.46 0.86
CA SER A 70 -1.47 -5.40 2.27
C SER A 70 -2.56 -6.44 2.58
N ALA A 71 -3.56 -6.56 1.71
CA ALA A 71 -4.65 -7.53 1.81
C ALA A 71 -4.21 -8.98 1.64
N LEU A 72 -2.96 -9.22 1.22
CA LEU A 72 -2.34 -10.53 1.11
C LEU A 72 -1.20 -10.73 2.11
N GLU A 73 -0.97 -9.72 2.97
CA GLU A 73 0.02 -9.75 4.05
C GLU A 73 1.47 -9.95 3.57
N THR A 74 1.75 -9.57 2.32
CA THR A 74 3.08 -9.66 1.70
C THR A 74 3.92 -8.44 2.05
N CYS A 75 4.01 -8.10 3.35
CA CYS A 75 4.65 -6.87 3.84
C CYS A 75 6.11 -6.73 3.36
N LEU A 76 6.82 -7.86 3.28
CA LEU A 76 8.23 -7.92 2.88
C LEU A 76 8.44 -7.74 1.37
N ARG A 77 7.37 -7.74 0.56
CA ARG A 77 7.47 -7.41 -0.86
C ARG A 77 7.88 -5.95 -1.05
N CYS A 78 7.34 -5.07 -0.20
CA CYS A 78 7.65 -3.65 -0.22
C CYS A 78 8.67 -3.25 0.86
N HIS A 79 8.71 -3.89 2.03
CA HIS A 79 9.54 -3.43 3.16
C HIS A 79 10.79 -4.29 3.46
N LYS A 80 11.88 -3.62 3.84
CA LYS A 80 13.13 -4.14 4.40
C LYS A 80 13.24 -3.74 5.89
N PRO A 81 12.71 -4.55 6.83
CA PRO A 81 12.45 -4.14 8.22
C PRO A 81 13.68 -3.86 9.10
N HIS A 82 14.90 -4.10 8.61
CA HIS A 82 16.12 -3.82 9.37
C HIS A 82 16.86 -2.57 8.89
N LEU A 83 16.94 -2.40 7.57
CA LEU A 83 17.69 -1.33 6.96
C LEU A 83 17.25 -1.16 5.51
N SER A 84 16.98 0.08 5.15
CA SER A 84 16.88 0.52 3.77
C SER A 84 17.50 1.91 3.64
N ALA A 85 17.96 2.23 2.43
CA ALA A 85 18.29 3.59 2.05
C ALA A 85 17.03 4.45 1.86
N GLU A 86 15.87 3.81 1.72
CA GLU A 86 14.62 4.46 1.33
C GLU A 86 13.72 4.79 2.53
N ALA A 87 12.95 5.86 2.39
CA ALA A 87 11.97 6.28 3.39
C ALA A 87 10.94 5.18 3.68
N GLY A 88 10.55 5.02 4.95
CA GLY A 88 9.59 3.98 5.35
C GLY A 88 10.13 2.55 5.22
N LEU A 89 11.46 2.39 5.12
CA LEU A 89 12.12 1.09 4.98
C LEU A 89 11.66 0.31 3.75
N ILE A 90 11.33 0.96 2.63
CA ILE A 90 10.93 0.23 1.42
C ILE A 90 12.13 -0.43 0.73
N SER A 91 11.91 -1.45 -0.09
CA SER A 91 12.96 -2.31 -0.63
C SER A 91 13.82 -1.66 -1.72
N GLN A 92 13.28 -0.65 -2.40
CA GLN A 92 13.89 0.07 -3.52
C GLN A 92 13.17 1.42 -3.73
N PRO A 93 13.66 2.31 -4.61
CA PRO A 93 13.03 3.60 -4.85
C PRO A 93 11.53 3.47 -5.16
N LEU A 94 10.73 4.40 -4.62
CA LEU A 94 9.27 4.30 -4.60
C LEU A 94 8.66 4.06 -6.00
N GLN A 95 9.11 4.83 -6.99
CA GLN A 95 8.62 4.74 -8.37
C GLN A 95 8.97 3.39 -8.97
N THR A 96 10.18 2.88 -8.74
CA THR A 96 10.58 1.55 -9.21
C THR A 96 9.76 0.45 -8.54
N LEU A 97 9.51 0.55 -7.24
CA LEU A 97 8.70 -0.41 -6.49
C LEU A 97 7.26 -0.45 -6.97
N CYS A 98 6.62 0.71 -7.11
CA CYS A 98 5.24 0.78 -7.58
C CYS A 98 5.11 0.34 -9.05
N ALA A 99 6.12 0.56 -9.89
CA ALA A 99 6.15 0.14 -11.29
C ALA A 99 6.18 -1.39 -11.48
N GLU A 100 6.50 -2.17 -10.44
CA GLU A 100 6.44 -3.64 -10.53
C GLU A 100 5.02 -4.16 -10.80
N CYS A 101 4.00 -3.38 -10.44
CA CYS A 101 2.60 -3.72 -10.66
C CYS A 101 1.83 -2.63 -11.43
N HIS A 102 2.25 -1.37 -11.36
CA HIS A 102 1.56 -0.25 -12.00
C HIS A 102 2.31 0.23 -13.25
N ASP A 103 1.71 0.04 -14.43
CA ASP A 103 2.31 0.51 -15.68
C ASP A 103 2.02 1.99 -15.95
N TYR A 104 3.06 2.81 -15.77
CA TYR A 104 3.03 4.27 -15.96
C TYR A 104 2.91 4.70 -17.41
N LYS A 105 3.16 3.80 -18.37
CA LYS A 105 3.10 4.12 -19.79
C LYS A 105 1.68 4.08 -20.34
N THR A 106 0.73 3.55 -19.57
CA THR A 106 -0.65 3.43 -20.03
C THR A 106 -1.35 4.78 -20.08
N ASP A 107 -2.12 5.02 -21.13
CA ASP A 107 -3.01 6.19 -21.24
C ASP A 107 -3.95 6.33 -20.04
N LYS A 108 -4.40 5.19 -19.49
CA LYS A 108 -5.25 5.17 -18.31
C LYS A 108 -4.54 5.74 -17.10
N PHE A 109 -3.28 5.35 -16.86
CA PHE A 109 -2.47 5.90 -15.78
C PHE A 109 -2.23 7.39 -16.00
N ASN A 110 -1.78 7.79 -17.20
CA ASN A 110 -1.46 9.18 -17.50
C ASN A 110 -2.68 10.10 -17.35
N LYS A 111 -3.85 9.70 -17.85
CA LYS A 111 -5.09 10.46 -17.66
C LYS A 111 -5.50 10.58 -16.19
N ALA A 112 -5.35 9.52 -15.41
CA ALA A 112 -5.65 9.54 -13.97
C ALA A 112 -4.70 10.44 -13.17
N HIS A 113 -3.47 10.64 -13.64
CA HIS A 113 -2.44 11.48 -13.02
C HIS A 113 -2.25 12.81 -13.75
N ILE A 114 -3.24 13.24 -14.56
CA ILE A 114 -3.27 14.55 -15.23
C ILE A 114 -2.05 14.78 -16.16
N ASN A 115 -1.43 13.68 -16.62
CA ASN A 115 -0.20 13.64 -17.41
C ASN A 115 1.03 14.21 -16.68
N ILE A 116 1.00 14.27 -15.34
CA ILE A 116 2.22 14.54 -14.57
C ILE A 116 3.16 13.35 -14.74
N ASP A 117 4.43 13.63 -15.01
CA ASP A 117 5.46 12.61 -15.12
C ASP A 117 5.58 11.82 -13.79
N ALA A 118 5.37 10.50 -13.87
CA ALA A 118 5.45 9.59 -12.73
C ALA A 118 6.84 9.55 -12.09
N THR A 119 7.90 9.89 -12.84
CA THR A 119 9.28 9.85 -12.35
C THR A 119 9.60 10.95 -11.34
N ILE A 120 8.86 12.06 -11.38
CA ILE A 120 9.04 13.21 -10.48
C ILE A 120 7.98 13.25 -9.36
N MET A 121 6.97 12.39 -9.42
CA MET A 121 5.88 12.35 -8.46
C MET A 121 6.24 11.46 -7.25
N ASP A 122 5.99 11.95 -6.04
CA ASP A 122 5.97 11.10 -4.84
C ASP A 122 4.55 10.57 -4.63
N CYS A 123 4.32 9.32 -5.04
CA CYS A 123 3.02 8.65 -4.96
C CYS A 123 2.44 8.69 -3.53
N ASN A 124 3.30 8.62 -2.51
CA ASN A 124 2.91 8.59 -1.11
C ASN A 124 2.51 9.97 -0.58
N LYS A 125 2.60 11.05 -1.36
CA LYS A 125 2.04 12.36 -0.95
C LYS A 125 0.53 12.37 -1.03
N CYS A 126 -0.02 11.77 -2.09
CA CYS A 126 -1.46 11.72 -2.34
C CYS A 126 -2.07 10.38 -1.93
N HIS A 127 -1.34 9.28 -2.14
CA HIS A 127 -1.81 7.92 -1.87
C HIS A 127 -1.33 7.40 -0.49
N ASP A 128 -2.14 6.53 0.12
CA ASP A 128 -1.76 5.64 1.21
C ASP A 128 -1.59 4.23 0.61
N PRO A 129 -0.37 3.67 0.60
CA PRO A 129 -0.08 2.42 -0.08
C PRO A 129 -0.63 1.17 0.61
N HIS A 130 -1.27 1.32 1.78
CA HIS A 130 -1.87 0.22 2.51
C HIS A 130 -3.39 0.27 2.47
N THR A 131 -3.98 1.43 2.81
CA THR A 131 -5.43 1.51 3.04
C THR A 131 -6.01 2.89 2.75
N SER A 132 -7.26 2.97 2.30
CA SER A 132 -7.96 4.25 2.11
C SER A 132 -9.46 4.12 2.24
N LYS A 133 -10.17 5.24 2.40
CA LYS A 133 -11.64 5.29 2.28
C LYS A 133 -12.12 5.34 0.83
N THR A 134 -11.21 5.53 -0.14
CA THR A 134 -11.53 5.60 -1.56
C THR A 134 -10.75 4.54 -2.36
N PRO A 135 -11.29 4.06 -3.50
CA PRO A 135 -10.62 3.04 -4.30
C PRO A 135 -9.36 3.57 -5.00
N GLN A 136 -9.15 4.90 -5.03
CA GLN A 136 -7.93 5.53 -5.53
C GLN A 136 -6.81 5.53 -4.48
N PHE A 137 -7.03 5.01 -3.28
CA PHE A 137 -6.04 5.00 -2.22
C PHE A 137 -5.62 6.38 -1.73
N PHE A 138 -6.46 7.40 -1.84
CA PHE A 138 -6.09 8.73 -1.32
C PHE A 138 -5.95 8.71 0.21
N LYS A 139 -5.05 9.53 0.73
CA LYS A 139 -4.95 9.75 2.17
C LYS A 139 -6.28 10.24 2.75
N ASP A 140 -6.48 9.99 4.05
CA ASP A 140 -7.66 10.42 4.79
C ASP A 140 -7.92 11.93 4.71
N THR A 141 -6.84 12.72 4.58
CA THR A 141 -6.91 14.17 4.45
C THR A 141 -6.25 14.59 3.14
N VAL A 142 -7.08 15.09 2.23
CA VAL A 142 -6.67 15.75 1.00
C VAL A 142 -7.30 17.14 0.95
N HIS A 143 -6.63 18.11 0.35
CA HIS A 143 -7.17 19.47 0.26
C HIS A 143 -8.33 19.54 -0.75
N THR A 144 -9.28 20.45 -0.50
CA THR A 144 -10.54 20.55 -1.26
C THR A 144 -10.34 20.67 -2.77
N PRO A 145 -9.44 21.53 -3.30
CA PRO A 145 -9.25 21.63 -4.74
C PRO A 145 -8.82 20.31 -5.41
N PHE A 146 -7.94 19.54 -4.76
CA PHE A 146 -7.53 18.22 -5.27
C PHE A 146 -8.71 17.25 -5.28
N LYS A 147 -9.50 17.21 -4.20
CA LYS A 147 -10.69 16.35 -4.11
C LYS A 147 -11.75 16.70 -5.16
N ALA A 148 -11.88 17.98 -5.49
CA ALA A 148 -12.81 18.50 -6.49
C ALA A 148 -12.27 18.43 -7.93
N GLY A 149 -10.97 18.14 -8.11
CA GLY A 149 -10.31 18.19 -9.41
C GLY A 149 -10.10 19.62 -9.95
N THR A 150 -10.26 20.65 -9.13
CA THR A 150 -10.17 22.07 -9.53
C THR A 150 -8.73 22.57 -9.54
N CYS A 151 -7.86 21.88 -10.28
CA CYS A 151 -6.42 22.15 -10.31
C CYS A 151 -6.08 23.55 -10.85
N GLY A 152 -6.87 24.03 -11.82
CA GLY A 152 -6.69 25.34 -12.47
C GLY A 152 -7.00 26.55 -11.58
N GLU A 153 -7.56 26.35 -10.39
CA GLU A 153 -7.74 27.43 -9.41
C GLU A 153 -6.40 27.89 -8.81
N CYS A 154 -5.36 27.04 -8.87
CA CYS A 154 -4.03 27.35 -8.34
C CYS A 154 -2.90 27.13 -9.37
N HIS A 155 -3.07 26.21 -10.32
CA HIS A 155 -2.14 25.98 -11.44
C HIS A 155 -2.59 26.77 -12.68
N THR A 156 -2.45 28.09 -12.63
CA THR A 156 -3.00 29.05 -13.61
C THR A 156 -2.10 29.35 -14.82
N SER A 157 -0.88 28.83 -14.83
CA SER A 157 0.06 28.92 -15.97
C SER A 157 0.40 27.50 -16.42
N ASP A 158 0.55 27.35 -17.74
CA ASP A 158 0.43 26.09 -18.46
C ASP A 158 1.16 24.88 -17.86
N LYS A 159 0.49 23.74 -18.05
CA LYS A 159 0.89 22.34 -17.92
C LYS A 159 2.42 22.11 -17.95
N PRO A 160 3.03 21.43 -16.96
CA PRO A 160 4.33 20.80 -17.18
C PRO A 160 4.25 19.74 -18.29
#